data_AF-A0A1M6EZX5-F1
#
_entry.id   AF-A0A1M6EZX5-F1
#
_cell.length_a   1.000
_cell.length_b   1.000
_cell.length_c   1.000
_cell.angle_alpha   90.00
_cell.angle_beta   90.00
_cell.angle_gamma   90.00
#
_symmetry.space_group_name_H-M   'P 1'
#
loop_
_entity.id
_entity.type
_entity.pdbx_description
1 polymer ?
#
loop_
_entity_poly.entity_id
_entity_poly.type
_entity_poly.pdbx_seq_one_letter_code
_entity_poly.pdbx_strand_id
1 'polypeptide(L)'
;MQIAQVCFLKDFSTEVEDKRYSYFTDIEDLDWEDIVVVETRYGVKTAIFMNYIESNEPAAKKASAWIIQRVDISELENKKAKLRKLQDIKSKLLARKAKVEERQIFEIMAKADPIMADLLKEYDSLLLDKLEWEEI
;
A
#
# COMPACT_ATOMS: atom_id res chain seq x y z
N MET A 1 -30.60 16.91 -0.82
CA MET A 1 -31.13 15.57 -1.12
C MET A 1 -31.00 15.23 -2.59
N GLN A 2 -30.06 14.34 -2.87
CA GLN A 2 -29.81 13.72 -4.17
C GLN A 2 -30.06 12.21 -4.07
N ILE A 3 -30.07 11.53 -5.21
CA ILE A 3 -30.14 10.07 -5.27
C ILE A 3 -28.87 9.58 -5.95
N ALA A 4 -28.21 8.61 -5.32
CA ALA A 4 -26.96 8.03 -5.78
C ALA A 4 -27.11 6.54 -6.02
N GLN A 5 -26.39 6.03 -7.01
CA GLN A 5 -26.19 4.60 -7.21
C GLN A 5 -24.89 4.15 -6.57
N VAL A 6 -24.97 3.02 -5.87
CA VAL A 6 -23.82 2.33 -5.30
C VAL A 6 -23.82 0.86 -5.72
N CYS A 7 -22.64 0.25 -5.68
CA CYS A 7 -22.48 -1.20 -5.80
C CYS A 7 -21.77 -1.74 -4.56
N PHE A 8 -22.09 -2.98 -4.19
CA PHE A 8 -21.34 -3.67 -3.13
C PHE A 8 -20.16 -4.44 -3.73
N LEU A 9 -19.13 -4.66 -2.94
CA LEU A 9 -18.08 -5.60 -3.30
C LEU A 9 -18.59 -7.02 -3.07
N LYS A 10 -18.18 -7.96 -3.93
CA LYS A 10 -18.43 -9.38 -3.69
C LYS A 10 -17.74 -9.80 -2.39
N ASP A 11 -18.38 -10.71 -1.66
CA ASP A 11 -17.83 -11.21 -0.41
C ASP A 11 -16.41 -11.77 -0.62
N PHE A 12 -15.48 -11.31 0.23
CA PHE A 12 -14.06 -11.69 0.22
C PHE A 12 -13.28 -11.37 -1.06
N SER A 13 -13.76 -10.45 -1.90
CA SER A 13 -13.01 -10.00 -3.09
C SER A 13 -12.96 -8.48 -3.22
N THR A 14 -12.12 -8.01 -4.14
CA THR A 14 -12.03 -6.60 -4.57
C THR A 14 -12.90 -6.32 -5.78
N GLU A 15 -13.67 -7.30 -6.25
CA GLU A 15 -14.55 -7.14 -7.41
C GLU A 15 -15.88 -6.54 -6.98
N VAL A 16 -16.37 -5.61 -7.80
CA VAL A 16 -17.68 -4.99 -7.63
C VAL A 16 -18.76 -5.97 -8.10
N GLU A 17 -19.87 -6.06 -7.38
CA GLU A 17 -21.08 -6.74 -7.84
C GLU A 17 -21.72 -5.99 -9.01
N ASP A 18 -22.29 -6.72 -9.97
CA ASP A 18 -22.98 -6.12 -11.12
C ASP A 18 -24.25 -5.35 -10.71
N LYS A 19 -24.77 -5.64 -9.51
CA LYS A 19 -26.05 -5.10 -9.05
C LYS A 19 -25.88 -3.73 -8.40
N ARG A 20 -26.56 -2.75 -9.00
CA ARG A 20 -26.65 -1.37 -8.50
C ARG A 20 -27.84 -1.19 -7.56
N TYR A 21 -27.64 -0.35 -6.56
CA TYR A 21 -28.64 0.01 -5.57
C TYR A 21 -28.73 1.53 -5.45
N SER A 22 -29.95 2.06 -5.38
CA SER A 22 -30.20 3.49 -5.24
C SER A 22 -30.38 3.88 -3.77
N TYR A 23 -29.74 4.97 -3.38
CA TYR A 23 -29.74 5.51 -2.02
C TYR A 23 -29.97 7.02 -2.04
N PHE A 24 -30.58 7.55 -0.97
CA PHE A 24 -30.62 8.99 -0.73
C PHE A 24 -29.28 9.46 -0.16
N THR A 25 -28.90 10.69 -0.47
CA THR A 25 -27.68 11.30 0.07
C THR A 25 -27.81 12.82 0.11
N ASP A 26 -27.18 13.46 1.09
CA ASP A 26 -26.96 14.91 1.13
C ASP A 26 -25.48 15.28 0.88
N ILE A 27 -24.64 14.30 0.55
CA ILE A 27 -23.25 14.51 0.13
C ILE A 27 -23.27 14.86 -1.36
N GLU A 28 -22.74 16.02 -1.72
CA GLU A 28 -22.77 16.58 -3.09
C GLU A 28 -21.47 16.36 -3.88
N ASP A 29 -20.37 16.02 -3.20
CA ASP A 29 -19.01 15.92 -3.73
C ASP A 29 -18.47 14.48 -3.76
N LEU A 30 -19.34 13.49 -4.02
CA LEU A 30 -18.90 12.11 -4.21
C LEU A 30 -18.36 11.91 -5.63
N ASP A 31 -17.14 11.39 -5.72
CA ASP A 31 -16.50 11.03 -6.96
C ASP A 31 -16.69 9.54 -7.26
N TRP A 32 -16.65 9.18 -8.55
CA TRP A 32 -16.69 7.79 -8.98
C TRP A 32 -15.62 6.97 -8.24
N GLU A 33 -16.01 5.77 -7.79
CA GLU A 33 -15.22 4.85 -6.95
C GLU A 33 -15.01 5.27 -5.48
N ASP A 34 -15.60 6.37 -5.02
CA ASP A 34 -15.58 6.71 -3.59
C ASP A 34 -16.18 5.57 -2.74
N ILE A 35 -15.46 5.20 -1.68
CA ILE A 35 -15.97 4.26 -0.70
C ILE A 35 -16.94 5.02 0.20
N VAL A 36 -18.18 4.55 0.26
CA VAL A 36 -19.24 5.16 1.05
C VAL A 36 -19.82 4.17 2.05
N VAL A 37 -20.27 4.68 3.18
CA VAL A 37 -20.99 3.95 4.20
C VAL A 37 -22.48 4.11 3.95
N VAL A 38 -23.23 3.01 3.87
CA VAL A 38 -24.67 3.00 3.58
C VAL A 38 -25.46 2.21 4.61
N GLU A 39 -26.71 2.60 4.81
CA GLU A 39 -27.66 1.88 5.65
C GLU A 39 -28.22 0.65 4.91
N THR A 40 -28.22 -0.51 5.55
CA THR A 40 -28.88 -1.70 5.03
C THR A 40 -29.86 -2.24 6.05
N ARG A 41 -30.74 -3.16 5.63
CA ARG A 41 -31.65 -3.88 6.55
C ARG A 41 -30.92 -4.64 7.66
N TYR A 42 -29.64 -4.94 7.47
CA TYR A 42 -28.81 -5.71 8.40
C TYR A 42 -27.81 -4.82 9.16
N GLY A 43 -28.02 -3.51 9.18
CA GLY A 43 -27.11 -2.52 9.74
C GLY A 43 -26.28 -1.83 8.67
N VAL A 44 -25.11 -1.34 9.06
CA VAL A 44 -24.28 -0.47 8.21
C VAL A 44 -23.28 -1.29 7.39
N LYS A 45 -23.14 -0.97 6.10
CA LYS A 45 -22.15 -1.60 5.20
C LYS A 45 -21.40 -0.55 4.38
N THR A 46 -20.23 -0.93 3.87
CA THR A 46 -19.50 -0.16 2.86
C THR A 46 -19.95 -0.53 1.46
N ALA A 47 -20.02 0.45 0.58
CA ALA A 47 -20.31 0.30 -0.85
C ALA A 47 -19.41 1.24 -1.66
N ILE A 48 -19.37 1.03 -2.96
CA ILE A 48 -18.65 1.88 -3.91
C ILE A 48 -19.66 2.80 -4.59
N PHE A 49 -19.42 4.11 -4.51
CA PHE A 49 -20.21 5.10 -5.23
C PHE A 49 -19.98 4.98 -6.73
N MET A 50 -21.08 5.00 -7.49
CA MET A 50 -21.03 4.92 -8.95
C MET A 50 -21.33 6.28 -9.58
N ASN A 51 -22.49 6.85 -9.28
CA ASN A 51 -22.94 8.11 -9.85
C ASN A 51 -24.20 8.63 -9.15
N TYR A 52 -24.44 9.93 -9.26
CA TYR A 52 -25.76 10.51 -9.00
C TYR A 52 -26.74 10.17 -10.13
N ILE A 53 -28.03 10.09 -9.82
CA ILE A 53 -29.11 9.86 -10.77
C ILE A 53 -30.24 10.88 -10.57
N GLU A 54 -30.95 11.18 -11.65
CA GLU A 54 -32.09 12.10 -11.60
C GLU A 54 -33.32 11.45 -10.95
N SER A 55 -34.15 12.26 -10.28
CA SER A 55 -35.35 11.76 -9.58
C SER A 55 -36.43 11.19 -10.51
N ASN A 56 -36.38 11.51 -11.81
CA ASN A 56 -37.30 10.99 -12.82
C ASN A 56 -36.93 9.56 -13.27
N GLU A 57 -35.73 9.08 -12.97
CA GLU A 57 -35.26 7.78 -13.43
C GLU A 57 -36.00 6.62 -12.75
N PRO A 58 -36.27 5.51 -13.45
CA PRO A 58 -36.89 4.32 -12.84
C PRO A 58 -36.10 3.77 -11.65
N ALA A 59 -34.78 3.90 -11.66
CA ALA A 59 -33.90 3.47 -10.57
C ALA A 59 -34.09 4.33 -9.32
N ALA A 60 -34.35 5.63 -9.47
CA ALA A 60 -34.55 6.55 -8.35
C ALA A 60 -35.72 6.14 -7.45
N LYS A 61 -36.78 5.56 -8.03
CA LYS A 61 -37.95 5.06 -7.29
C LYS A 61 -37.62 3.91 -6.32
N LYS A 62 -36.46 3.27 -6.47
CA LYS A 62 -36.01 2.17 -5.61
C LYS A 62 -35.20 2.66 -4.40
N ALA A 63 -34.86 3.95 -4.35
CA ALA A 63 -34.17 4.54 -3.20
C ALA A 63 -35.06 4.45 -1.95
N SER A 64 -34.54 3.82 -0.90
CA SER A 64 -35.26 3.60 0.35
C SER A 64 -34.40 3.72 1.61
N ALA A 65 -33.09 3.90 1.44
CA ALA A 65 -32.11 3.99 2.51
C ALA A 65 -31.08 5.08 2.18
N TRP A 66 -30.25 5.44 3.15
CA TRP A 66 -29.33 6.57 3.03
C TRP A 66 -27.86 6.17 2.89
N ILE A 67 -27.12 6.98 2.14
CA ILE A 67 -25.67 7.09 2.28
C ILE A 67 -25.39 7.94 3.52
N ILE A 68 -24.60 7.39 4.43
CA ILE A 68 -24.27 7.98 5.73
C ILE A 68 -23.06 8.89 5.60
N GLN A 69 -21.97 8.40 5.01
CA GLN A 69 -20.69 9.11 4.99
C GLN A 69 -19.74 8.58 3.90
N ARG A 70 -18.88 9.46 3.35
CA ARG A 70 -17.68 9.07 2.58
C ARG A 70 -16.58 8.55 3.52
N VAL A 71 -15.93 7.46 3.14
CA VAL A 71 -14.79 6.90 3.86
C VAL A 71 -13.50 7.49 3.30
N ASP A 72 -12.79 8.27 4.10
CA ASP A 72 -11.44 8.73 3.75
C ASP A 72 -10.39 7.73 4.24
N ILE A 73 -9.66 7.10 3.31
CA ILE A 73 -8.56 6.16 3.60
C ILE A 73 -7.16 6.75 3.36
N SER A 74 -7.08 8.02 2.94
CA SER A 74 -5.84 8.68 2.49
C SER A 74 -4.76 8.69 3.58
N GLU A 75 -5.13 8.97 4.82
CA GLU A 75 -4.21 8.98 5.95
C GLU A 75 -3.62 7.59 6.24
N LEU A 76 -4.45 6.56 6.13
CA LEU A 76 -4.04 5.18 6.37
C LEU A 76 -3.05 4.71 5.31
N GLU A 77 -3.33 5.02 4.03
CA GLU A 77 -2.42 4.69 2.92
C GLU A 77 -1.08 5.40 3.08
N ASN A 78 -1.09 6.69 3.42
CA ASN A 78 0.12 7.46 3.70
C ASN A 78 0.93 6.84 4.85
N LYS A 79 0.27 6.39 5.92
CA LYS A 79 0.93 5.70 7.04
C LYS A 79 1.55 4.37 6.60
N LYS A 80 0.84 3.56 5.82
CA LYS A 80 1.35 2.29 5.26
C LYS A 80 2.55 2.52 4.35
N ALA A 81 2.50 3.53 3.48
CA ALA A 81 3.60 3.88 2.59
C ALA A 81 4.86 4.30 3.36
N LYS A 82 4.71 5.10 4.42
CA LYS A 82 5.82 5.48 5.31
C LYS A 82 6.43 4.25 6.01
N LEU A 83 5.59 3.35 6.52
CA LEU A 83 6.06 2.13 7.18
C LEU A 83 6.84 1.20 6.24
N ARG A 84 6.35 1.01 5.00
CA ARG A 84 7.07 0.24 3.97
C ARG A 84 8.44 0.84 3.68
N LYS A 85 8.52 2.17 3.48
CA LYS A 85 9.79 2.87 3.27
C LYS A 85 10.75 2.71 4.46
N LEU A 86 10.26 2.82 5.69
CA LEU A 86 11.07 2.61 6.89
C LEU A 86 11.63 1.18 6.97
N GLN A 87 10.80 0.18 6.65
CA GLN A 87 11.22 -1.21 6.63
C GLN A 87 12.29 -1.47 5.56
N ASP A 88 12.10 -0.92 4.36
CA ASP A 88 13.07 -1.03 3.26
C ASP A 88 14.40 -0.32 3.58
N ILE A 89 14.33 0.87 4.18
CA ILE A 89 15.54 1.59 4.62
C ILE A 89 16.24 0.79 5.71
N LYS A 90 15.49 0.26 6.69
CA LYS A 90 16.05 -0.56 7.77
C LYS A 90 16.72 -1.82 7.24
N SER A 91 16.10 -2.52 6.28
CA SER A 91 16.69 -3.73 5.68
C SER A 91 17.95 -3.41 4.90
N LYS A 92 17.97 -2.32 4.12
CA LYS A 92 19.16 -1.83 3.42
C LYS A 92 20.28 -1.43 4.40
N LEU A 93 19.93 -0.74 5.49
CA LEU A 93 20.88 -0.35 6.53
C LEU A 93 21.47 -1.57 7.24
N LEU A 94 20.65 -2.57 7.58
CA LEU A 94 21.13 -3.81 8.21
C LEU A 94 22.01 -4.62 7.26
N ALA A 95 21.63 -4.74 5.99
CA ALA A 95 22.46 -5.41 4.98
C ALA A 95 23.82 -4.70 4.80
N ARG A 96 23.82 -3.36 4.79
CA ARG A 96 25.06 -2.58 4.71
C ARG A 96 25.88 -2.67 5.99
N LYS A 97 25.23 -2.63 7.15
CA LYS A 97 25.87 -2.80 8.46
C LYS A 97 26.58 -4.15 8.55
N ALA A 98 25.93 -5.25 8.18
CA ALA A 98 26.53 -6.59 8.21
C ALA A 98 27.81 -6.67 7.35
N LYS A 99 27.78 -6.13 6.13
CA LYS A 99 28.96 -6.08 5.23
C LYS A 99 30.10 -5.22 5.80
N VAL A 100 29.77 -4.10 6.45
CA VAL A 100 30.76 -3.19 7.03
C VAL A 100 31.34 -3.74 8.33
N GLU A 101 30.53 -4.35 9.20
CA GLU A 101 31.00 -4.96 10.44
C GLU A 101 31.96 -6.11 10.17
N GLU A 102 31.66 -7.00 9.22
CA GLU A 102 32.54 -8.11 8.86
C GLU A 102 33.90 -7.62 8.37
N ARG A 103 33.92 -6.61 7.48
CA ARG A 103 35.17 -6.01 6.99
C ARG A 103 35.94 -5.26 8.07
N GLN A 104 35.26 -4.50 8.94
CA GLN A 104 35.90 -3.82 10.08
C GLN A 104 36.48 -4.82 11.08
N ILE A 105 35.79 -5.94 11.32
CA ILE A 105 36.29 -7.03 12.17
C ILE A 105 37.56 -7.63 11.55
N PHE A 106 37.58 -7.91 10.25
CA PHE A 106 38.78 -8.42 9.58
C PHE A 106 39.94 -7.42 9.60
N GLU A 107 39.67 -6.12 9.40
CA GLU A 107 40.69 -5.07 9.51
C GLU A 107 41.25 -4.95 10.93
N ILE A 108 40.42 -5.11 11.96
CA ILE A 108 40.86 -5.12 13.37
C ILE A 108 41.70 -6.38 13.66
N MET A 109 41.28 -7.55 13.18
CA MET A 109 42.02 -8.80 13.35
C MET A 109 43.37 -8.79 12.61
N ALA A 110 43.40 -8.28 11.38
CA ALA A 110 44.61 -8.11 10.58
C ALA A 110 45.66 -7.18 11.22
N LYS A 111 45.24 -6.23 12.06
CA LYS A 111 46.18 -5.37 12.81
C LYS A 111 46.91 -6.12 13.92
N ALA A 112 46.33 -7.20 14.44
CA ALA A 112 46.88 -7.98 15.55
C ALA A 112 47.55 -9.29 15.10
N ASP A 113 47.12 -9.87 13.98
CA ASP A 113 47.62 -11.14 13.43
C ASP A 113 48.19 -10.95 12.00
N PRO A 114 49.50 -11.18 11.79
CA PRO A 114 50.13 -11.07 10.47
C PRO A 114 49.54 -12.00 9.41
N ILE A 115 49.12 -13.21 9.79
CA ILE A 115 48.53 -14.19 8.85
C ILE A 115 47.19 -13.66 8.35
N MET A 116 46.42 -13.03 9.23
CA MET A 116 45.15 -12.42 8.89
C MET A 116 45.32 -11.19 7.98
N ALA A 117 46.43 -10.46 8.12
CA ALA A 117 46.77 -9.34 7.23
C ALA A 117 47.05 -9.79 5.79
N ASP A 118 47.81 -10.88 5.63
CA ASP A 118 48.12 -11.43 4.31
C ASP A 118 46.86 -11.98 3.62
N LEU A 119 45.99 -12.68 4.36
CA LEU A 119 44.70 -13.17 3.85
C LEU A 119 43.75 -12.05 3.42
N LEU A 120 43.69 -10.96 4.18
CA LEU A 120 42.85 -9.80 3.83
C LEU A 120 43.36 -9.12 2.54
N LYS A 121 44.67 -9.08 2.36
CA LYS A 121 45.32 -8.49 1.18
C LYS A 121 45.08 -9.30 -0.09
N GLU A 122 45.12 -10.63 0.02
CA GLU A 122 44.79 -11.55 -1.06
C GLU A 122 43.30 -11.47 -1.42
N TYR A 123 42.41 -11.42 -0.42
CA TYR A 123 40.97 -11.24 -0.62
C TYR A 123 40.65 -9.94 -1.38
N ASP A 124 41.28 -8.82 -1.01
CA ASP A 124 41.08 -7.54 -1.69
C ASP A 124 41.59 -7.54 -3.14
N SER A 125 42.70 -8.23 -3.42
CA SER A 125 43.21 -8.38 -4.79
C SER A 125 42.24 -9.14 -5.71
N LEU A 126 41.66 -10.23 -5.21
CA LEU A 126 40.72 -11.06 -5.96
C LEU A 126 39.35 -10.39 -6.14
N LEU A 127 38.94 -9.59 -5.16
CA LEU A 127 37.71 -8.80 -5.26
C LEU A 127 37.83 -7.74 -6.37
N LEU A 128 38.99 -7.09 -6.48
CA LEU A 128 39.25 -6.07 -7.49
C LEU A 128 39.21 -6.65 -8.91
N ASP A 129 39.87 -7.78 -9.14
CA ASP A 129 39.81 -8.51 -10.42
C ASP A 129 38.37 -8.83 -10.79
N LYS A 130 37.56 -9.33 -9.85
CA LYS A 130 36.16 -9.72 -10.13
C LYS A 130 35.28 -8.55 -10.56
N LEU A 131 35.46 -7.35 -9.99
CA LEU A 131 34.70 -6.15 -10.40
C LEU A 131 35.01 -5.78 -11.88
N GLU A 132 36.24 -5.98 -12.36
CA GLU A 132 36.63 -5.63 -13.73
C GLU A 132 36.00 -6.55 -14.80
N TRP A 133 35.64 -7.79 -14.44
CA TRP A 133 34.97 -8.74 -15.35
C TRP A 133 33.45 -8.54 -15.46
N GLU A 134 32.82 -7.81 -14.53
CA GLU A 134 31.37 -7.57 -14.55
C GLU A 134 30.98 -6.25 -15.27
N GLU A 135 31.95 -5.40 -15.65
CA GLU A 135 31.75 -4.14 -16.38
C GLU A 135 31.97 -4.23 -17.92
N ILE A 136 32.19 -5.43 -18.47
CA ILE A 136 32.31 -5.73 -19.92
C ILE A 136 31.09 -6.53 -20.40
#